data_AF-A0A7M2X6T3-F1
#
_entry.id   AF-A0A7M2X6T3-F1
#
_cell.length_a   1.000
_cell.length_b   1.000
_cell.length_c   1.000
_cell.angle_alpha   90.00
_cell.angle_beta   90.00
_cell.angle_gamma   90.00
#
_symmetry.space_group_name_H-M   'P 1'
#
loop_
_entity.id
_entity.type
_entity.pdbx_description
1 polymer ?
#
loop_
_entity_poly.entity_id
_entity_poly.type
_entity_poly.pdbx_seq_one_letter_code
_entity_poly.pdbx_strand_id
1 'polypeptide(L)'
;MSKVLPGRLTADFDRSLVVFVIGMRINHFHKVGKWLPVARAMGPMLAELARNPQSGFLGTETMLRDLRTIVLLQYWRDFDSLEAYARDRDQKHWPAWTAFNKAVGADGTVGIFHETYAVSAGAHETIYGNMPPFGLGKVAGLIPATGKRNEARSRMKTATEG
;
A
#
# COMPACT_ATOMS: atom_id res chain seq x y z
N MET A 1 -13.69 -9.50 13.79
CA MET A 1 -12.88 -10.35 12.90
C MET A 1 -13.43 -10.21 11.50
N SER A 2 -12.56 -10.01 10.50
CA SER A 2 -13.00 -9.88 9.10
C SER A 2 -13.57 -11.20 8.59
N LYS A 3 -14.72 -11.16 7.90
CA LYS A 3 -15.40 -12.34 7.39
C LYS A 3 -14.53 -13.05 6.34
N VAL A 4 -14.32 -14.35 6.50
CA VAL A 4 -13.64 -15.20 5.51
C VAL A 4 -14.58 -15.40 4.31
N LEU A 5 -14.07 -15.18 3.11
CA LEU A 5 -14.79 -15.49 1.87
C LEU A 5 -14.32 -16.85 1.33
N PRO A 6 -15.19 -17.87 1.29
CA PRO A 6 -14.81 -19.18 0.78
C PRO A 6 -14.64 -19.17 -0.74
N GLY A 7 -13.81 -20.07 -1.25
CA GLY A 7 -13.58 -20.25 -2.67
C GLY A 7 -12.41 -19.43 -3.18
N ARG A 8 -12.36 -19.28 -4.51
CA ARG A 8 -11.22 -18.76 -5.25
C ARG A 8 -11.63 -17.50 -6.01
N LEU A 9 -11.09 -16.37 -5.57
CA LEU A 9 -11.45 -15.03 -6.01
C LEU A 9 -10.23 -14.31 -6.61
N THR A 10 -10.49 -13.25 -7.37
CA THR A 10 -9.48 -12.33 -7.91
C THR A 10 -9.98 -10.89 -7.76
N ALA A 11 -9.08 -9.91 -7.80
CA ALA A 11 -9.45 -8.51 -7.77
C ALA A 11 -10.20 -8.13 -9.06
N ASP A 12 -11.25 -7.34 -8.92
CA ASP A 12 -11.96 -6.73 -10.05
C ASP A 12 -11.23 -5.45 -10.50
N PHE A 13 -10.01 -5.62 -11.02
CA PHE A 13 -9.15 -4.51 -11.40
C PHE A 13 -8.28 -4.85 -12.61
N ASP A 14 -8.49 -4.13 -13.71
CA ASP A 14 -7.84 -4.34 -15.01
C ASP A 14 -6.96 -3.16 -15.47
N ARG A 15 -7.10 -1.99 -14.85
CA ARG A 15 -6.34 -0.78 -15.18
C ARG A 15 -4.89 -0.84 -14.71
N SER A 16 -4.08 0.09 -15.21
CA SER A 16 -2.75 0.38 -14.63
C SER A 16 -2.87 0.85 -13.18
N LEU A 17 -1.83 0.59 -12.39
CA LEU A 17 -1.73 1.09 -11.02
C LEU A 17 -0.26 1.27 -10.61
N VAL A 18 -0.06 1.93 -9.48
CA VAL A 18 1.21 1.91 -8.76
C VAL A 18 1.03 1.11 -7.46
N VAL A 19 1.93 0.14 -7.25
CA VAL A 19 2.10 -0.54 -5.97
C VAL A 19 3.25 0.14 -5.24
N PHE A 20 2.96 0.74 -4.10
CA PHE A 20 3.93 1.44 -3.28
C PHE A 20 4.11 0.71 -1.96
N VAL A 21 5.26 0.07 -1.79
CA VAL A 21 5.64 -0.59 -0.54
C VAL A 21 6.39 0.44 0.28
N ILE A 22 5.93 0.77 1.48
CA ILE A 22 6.63 1.70 2.36
C ILE A 22 6.62 1.17 3.78
N GLY A 23 7.66 1.42 4.56
CA GLY A 23 7.68 0.95 5.93
C GLY A 23 8.71 1.62 6.80
N MET A 24 8.69 1.20 8.06
CA MET A 24 9.66 1.59 9.07
C MET A 24 10.23 0.36 9.76
N ARG A 25 11.47 0.47 10.22
CA ARG A 25 12.15 -0.53 11.04
C ARG A 25 12.71 0.10 12.31
N ILE A 26 12.38 -0.48 13.46
CA ILE A 26 12.93 -0.08 14.76
C ILE A 26 14.25 -0.80 14.98
N ASN A 27 15.37 -0.07 14.95
CA ASN A 27 16.69 -0.64 15.21
C ASN A 27 17.00 -0.66 16.71
N HIS A 28 16.60 0.39 17.44
CA HIS A 28 16.83 0.55 18.87
C HIS A 28 15.51 0.70 19.66
N PHE A 29 14.96 -0.40 20.18
CA PHE A 29 13.67 -0.40 20.90
C PHE A 29 13.62 0.54 22.10
N HIS A 30 14.73 0.68 22.84
CA HIS A 30 14.80 1.54 24.03
C HIS A 30 14.70 3.05 23.69
N LYS A 31 14.87 3.45 22.42
CA LYS A 31 14.73 4.84 21.97
C LYS A 31 13.28 5.18 21.62
N VAL A 32 12.35 4.94 22.54
CA VAL A 32 10.89 5.13 22.33
C VAL A 32 10.56 6.54 21.84
N GLY A 33 11.21 7.56 22.38
CA GLY A 33 11.01 8.95 21.95
C GLY A 33 11.37 9.23 20.49
N LYS A 34 12.16 8.35 19.84
CA LYS A 34 12.51 8.48 18.43
C LYS A 34 11.57 7.70 17.51
N TRP A 35 11.32 6.43 17.80
CA TRP A 35 10.54 5.60 16.89
C TRP A 35 9.03 5.75 17.05
N LEU A 36 8.52 6.08 18.25
CA LEU A 36 7.08 6.19 18.48
C LEU A 36 6.41 7.33 17.69
N PRO A 37 7.01 8.55 17.58
CA PRO A 37 6.44 9.59 16.72
C PRO A 37 6.38 9.18 15.25
N VAL A 38 7.41 8.50 14.74
CA VAL A 38 7.48 8.01 13.36
C VAL A 38 6.35 7.00 13.09
N ALA A 39 6.16 6.04 14.00
CA ALA A 39 5.07 5.06 13.90
C ALA A 39 3.69 5.70 13.91
N ARG A 40 3.51 6.79 14.68
CA ARG A 40 2.23 7.51 14.80
C ARG A 40 1.94 8.45 13.62
N ALA A 41 2.96 8.84 12.84
CA ALA A 41 2.80 9.78 11.74
C ALA A 41 1.99 9.19 10.56
N MET A 42 2.06 7.88 10.34
CA MET A 42 1.48 7.23 9.16
C MET A 42 -0.06 7.20 9.17
N GLY A 43 -0.68 6.98 10.33
CA GLY A 43 -2.15 6.91 10.44
C GLY A 43 -2.86 8.17 9.93
N PRO A 44 -2.49 9.38 10.40
CA PRO A 44 -3.06 10.63 9.91
C PRO A 44 -2.85 10.89 8.42
N MET A 45 -1.71 10.48 7.86
CA MET A 45 -1.41 10.58 6.42
C MET A 45 -2.36 9.70 5.59
N LEU A 46 -2.53 8.43 5.98
CA LEU A 46 -3.47 7.54 5.30
C LEU A 46 -4.92 8.02 5.41
N ALA A 47 -5.30 8.56 6.56
CA ALA A 47 -6.64 9.13 6.76
C ALA A 47 -6.89 10.38 5.91
N GLU A 48 -5.86 11.18 5.64
CA GLU A 48 -5.94 12.31 4.72
C GLU A 48 -6.18 11.86 3.29
N LEU A 49 -5.35 10.92 2.82
CA LEU A 49 -5.46 10.33 1.49
C LEU A 49 -6.83 9.69 1.27
N ALA A 50 -7.30 8.88 2.23
CA ALA A 50 -8.59 8.20 2.14
C ALA A 50 -9.80 9.15 2.12
N ARG A 51 -9.67 10.38 2.65
CA ARG A 51 -10.74 11.39 2.63
C ARG A 51 -10.78 12.20 1.34
N ASN A 52 -9.72 12.17 0.55
CA ASN A 52 -9.63 12.91 -0.70
C ASN A 52 -9.66 11.92 -1.90
N PRO A 53 -10.83 11.74 -2.55
CA PRO A 53 -10.94 10.87 -3.72
C PRO A 53 -10.06 11.28 -4.90
N GLN A 54 -9.64 12.55 -4.96
CA GLN A 54 -8.78 13.06 -6.03
C GLN A 54 -7.29 12.77 -5.79
N SER A 55 -6.90 12.34 -4.58
CA SER A 55 -5.51 12.06 -4.22
C SER A 55 -4.86 10.95 -5.05
N GLY A 56 -5.64 10.12 -5.74
CA GLY A 56 -5.16 8.94 -6.45
C GLY A 56 -4.80 7.77 -5.56
N PHE A 57 -4.92 7.90 -4.23
CA PHE A 57 -4.79 6.79 -3.30
C PHE A 57 -6.00 5.86 -3.39
N LEU A 58 -5.76 4.58 -3.66
CA LEU A 58 -6.80 3.56 -3.79
C LEU A 58 -6.99 2.79 -2.48
N GLY A 59 -5.92 2.58 -1.72
CA GLY A 59 -6.00 1.95 -0.40
C GLY A 59 -4.68 1.36 0.07
N THR A 60 -4.70 0.76 1.26
CA THR A 60 -3.52 0.14 1.86
C THR A 60 -3.82 -1.09 2.70
N GLU A 61 -2.84 -1.98 2.78
CA GLU A 61 -2.73 -3.00 3.81
C GLU A 61 -1.54 -2.71 4.73
N THR A 62 -1.76 -2.87 6.04
CA THR A 62 -0.69 -2.81 7.04
C THR A 62 -0.31 -4.23 7.44
N MET A 63 0.99 -4.53 7.37
CA MET A 63 1.56 -5.84 7.64
C MET A 63 2.72 -5.70 8.62
N LEU A 64 2.90 -6.69 9.48
CA LEU A 64 4.10 -6.82 10.30
C LEU A 64 4.98 -7.90 9.67
N ARG A 65 6.18 -7.52 9.23
CA ARG A 65 7.19 -8.49 8.75
C ARG A 65 7.80 -9.23 9.95
N ASP A 66 8.09 -8.49 11.00
CA ASP A 66 8.60 -8.97 12.29
C ASP A 66 8.26 -7.95 13.39
N LEU A 67 8.69 -8.20 14.62
CA LEU A 67 8.47 -7.30 15.77
C LEU A 67 9.12 -5.91 15.63
N ARG A 68 9.99 -5.71 14.63
CA ARG A 68 10.71 -4.45 14.39
C ARG A 68 10.18 -3.70 13.18
N THR A 69 9.53 -4.38 12.25
CA THR A 69 9.36 -3.88 10.88
C THR A 69 7.89 -3.91 10.48
N ILE A 70 7.36 -2.71 10.26
CA ILE A 70 6.00 -2.48 9.78
C ILE A 70 6.09 -2.15 8.30
N VAL A 71 5.24 -2.80 7.50
CA VAL A 71 5.14 -2.62 6.06
C VAL A 71 3.73 -2.16 5.73
N LEU A 72 3.64 -1.15 4.89
CA LEU A 72 2.40 -0.71 4.27
C LEU A 72 2.50 -1.02 2.78
N LEU A 73 1.60 -1.87 2.31
CA LEU A 73 1.38 -2.10 0.89
C LEU A 73 0.30 -1.14 0.44
N GLN A 74 0.63 -0.15 -0.37
CA GLN A 74 -0.30 0.86 -0.86
C GLN A 74 -0.57 0.66 -2.35
N TYR A 75 -1.79 1.02 -2.75
CA TYR A 75 -2.24 1.01 -4.14
C TYR A 75 -2.62 2.43 -4.54
N TRP A 76 -2.10 2.86 -5.67
CA TRP A 76 -2.30 4.19 -6.24
C TRP A 76 -2.75 4.08 -7.69
N ARG A 77 -3.54 5.05 -8.14
CA ARG A 77 -4.04 5.11 -9.51
C ARG A 77 -2.90 5.27 -10.52
N ASP A 78 -1.92 6.11 -10.19
CA ASP A 78 -0.81 6.48 -11.06
C ASP A 78 0.36 7.02 -10.22
N PHE A 79 1.54 7.13 -10.85
CA PHE A 79 2.75 7.62 -10.18
C PHE A 79 2.67 9.13 -9.91
N ASP A 80 2.10 9.91 -10.83
CA ASP A 80 1.99 11.36 -10.70
C ASP A 80 1.21 11.75 -9.44
N SER A 81 0.14 11.03 -9.13
CA SER A 81 -0.66 11.24 -7.91
C SER A 81 0.14 10.92 -6.64
N LEU A 82 0.91 9.83 -6.64
CA LEU A 82 1.81 9.47 -5.53
C LEU A 82 2.90 10.52 -5.33
N GLU A 83 3.56 10.94 -6.42
CA GLU A 83 4.61 11.94 -6.37
C GLU A 83 4.08 13.30 -5.93
N ALA A 84 2.92 13.71 -6.44
CA ALA A 84 2.26 14.96 -6.05
C ALA A 84 2.04 14.99 -4.54
N TYR A 85 1.50 13.93 -3.95
CA TYR A 85 1.33 13.83 -2.50
C TYR A 85 2.67 13.89 -1.75
N ALA A 86 3.69 13.17 -2.23
CA ALA A 86 5.00 13.12 -1.58
C ALA A 86 5.70 14.49 -1.55
N ARG A 87 5.45 15.34 -2.55
CA ARG A 87 6.08 16.66 -2.72
C ARG A 87 5.24 17.83 -2.19
N ASP A 88 3.97 17.61 -1.90
CA ASP A 88 3.06 18.63 -1.40
C ASP A 88 3.45 19.06 0.01
N ARG A 89 3.72 20.37 0.18
CA ARG A 89 4.15 20.97 1.43
C ARG A 89 3.01 21.23 2.41
N ASP A 90 1.78 21.28 1.91
CA ASP A 90 0.57 21.54 2.68
C ASP A 90 -0.06 20.24 3.21
N GLN A 91 0.36 19.09 2.69
CA GLN A 91 -0.09 17.77 3.11
C GLN A 91 0.78 17.18 4.22
N LYS A 92 0.22 16.21 4.96
CA LYS A 92 0.83 15.68 6.20
C LYS A 92 2.16 14.96 6.00
N HIS A 93 2.48 14.54 4.77
CA HIS A 93 3.75 13.90 4.47
C HIS A 93 4.95 14.81 4.75
N TRP A 94 4.92 16.06 4.27
CA TRP A 94 6.04 16.99 4.39
C TRP A 94 6.45 17.33 5.84
N PRO A 95 5.54 17.72 6.76
CA PRO A 95 5.90 17.97 8.15
C PRO A 95 6.36 16.70 8.87
N ALA A 96 5.79 15.54 8.56
CA ALA A 96 6.25 14.26 9.11
C ALA A 96 7.67 13.92 8.66
N TRP A 97 7.99 14.13 7.38
CA TRP A 97 9.34 13.93 6.83
C TRP A 97 10.36 14.88 7.46
N THR A 98 9.99 16.15 7.62
CA THR A 98 10.83 17.16 8.30
C THR A 98 11.10 16.77 9.75
N ALA A 99 10.07 16.33 10.49
CA ALA A 99 10.21 15.88 11.86
C ALA A 99 11.09 14.63 11.99
N PHE A 100 10.95 13.66 11.06
CA PHE A 100 11.80 12.48 10.99
C PHE A 100 13.28 12.86 10.79
N ASN A 101 13.58 13.71 9.82
CA ASN A 101 14.95 14.15 9.54
C ASN A 101 15.59 14.88 10.72
N LYS A 102 14.81 15.69 11.45
CA LYS A 102 15.29 16.39 12.65
C LYS A 102 15.55 15.45 13.82
N ALA A 103 14.69 14.46 14.04
CA ALA A 103 14.75 13.58 15.22
C ALA A 103 15.68 12.37 15.04
N VAL A 104 15.73 11.82 13.83
CA VAL A 104 16.45 10.59 13.48
C VAL A 104 17.53 10.88 12.46
N GLY A 105 17.18 11.46 11.31
CA GLY A 105 18.12 11.71 10.21
C GLY A 105 18.89 10.43 9.84
N ALA A 106 20.23 10.53 9.83
CA ALA A 106 21.12 9.41 9.52
C ALA A 106 21.71 8.71 10.77
N ASP A 107 21.09 8.85 11.94
CA ASP A 107 21.66 8.33 13.20
C ASP A 107 21.48 6.81 13.42
N GLY A 108 20.73 6.15 12.55
CA GLY A 108 20.51 4.70 12.55
C GLY A 108 19.49 4.18 13.58
N THR A 109 18.84 5.04 14.37
CA THR A 109 17.89 4.61 15.41
C THR A 109 16.59 4.04 14.85
N VAL A 110 16.14 4.58 13.72
CA VAL A 110 14.95 4.16 12.97
C VAL A 110 15.28 4.11 11.49
N GLY A 111 15.01 2.98 10.85
CA GLY A 111 15.06 2.85 9.41
C GLY A 111 13.71 3.15 8.78
N ILE A 112 13.72 3.68 7.57
CA ILE A 112 12.55 3.74 6.68
C ILE A 112 12.95 3.18 5.33
N PHE A 113 11.98 2.71 4.57
CA PHE A 113 12.19 2.24 3.21
C PHE A 113 10.95 2.49 2.38
N HIS A 114 11.12 2.61 1.07
CA HIS A 114 10.04 2.50 0.12
C HIS A 114 10.49 1.79 -1.16
N GLU A 115 9.54 1.22 -1.88
CA GLU A 115 9.68 0.65 -3.21
C GLU A 115 8.46 1.04 -4.03
N THR A 116 8.66 1.53 -5.25
CA THR A 116 7.58 1.97 -6.13
C THR A 116 7.58 1.10 -7.38
N TYR A 117 6.46 0.44 -7.65
CA TYR A 117 6.26 -0.38 -8.84
C TYR A 117 5.11 0.19 -9.67
N ALA A 118 5.44 0.74 -10.84
CA ALA A 118 4.44 1.13 -11.82
C ALA A 118 4.07 -0.09 -12.67
N VAL A 119 2.81 -0.50 -12.61
CA VAL A 119 2.31 -1.71 -13.26
C VAL A 119 1.26 -1.33 -14.29
N SER A 120 1.56 -1.60 -15.55
CA SER A 120 0.62 -1.36 -16.65
C SER A 120 -0.61 -2.26 -16.55
N ALA A 121 -1.73 -1.81 -17.13
CA ALA A 121 -2.89 -2.66 -17.38
C ALA A 121 -2.44 -3.99 -18.03
N GLY A 122 -2.89 -5.11 -17.46
CA GLY A 122 -2.52 -6.46 -17.93
C GLY A 122 -1.13 -6.96 -17.51
N ALA A 123 -0.39 -6.18 -16.73
CA ALA A 123 0.89 -6.59 -16.15
C ALA A 123 0.76 -7.04 -14.67
N HIS A 124 -0.46 -7.24 -14.18
CA HIS A 124 -0.74 -7.82 -12.85
C HIS A 124 -1.83 -8.90 -12.91
N GLU A 125 -1.76 -9.83 -11.98
CA GLU A 125 -2.84 -10.76 -11.67
C GLU A 125 -2.90 -10.99 -10.16
N THR A 126 -4.07 -11.35 -9.65
CA THR A 126 -4.26 -11.61 -8.22
C THR A 126 -5.07 -12.88 -7.99
N ILE A 127 -4.84 -13.53 -6.85
CA ILE A 127 -5.64 -14.65 -6.39
C ILE A 127 -5.82 -14.59 -4.88
N TYR A 128 -7.05 -14.85 -4.44
CA TYR A 128 -7.44 -14.90 -3.03
C TYR A 128 -8.21 -16.20 -2.80
N GLY A 129 -7.72 -17.04 -1.89
CA GLY A 129 -8.31 -18.35 -1.61
C GLY A 129 -8.68 -18.46 -0.14
N ASN A 130 -9.95 -18.72 0.17
CA ASN A 130 -10.45 -18.96 1.53
C ASN A 130 -9.95 -17.92 2.56
N MET A 131 -9.98 -16.65 2.19
CA MET A 131 -9.44 -15.56 3.02
C MET A 131 -10.37 -14.34 3.03
N PRO A 132 -10.29 -13.46 4.04
CA PRO A 132 -10.96 -12.18 4.00
C PRO A 132 -10.45 -11.30 2.84
N PRO A 133 -11.19 -10.25 2.43
CA PRO A 133 -10.69 -9.28 1.46
C PRO A 133 -9.35 -8.70 1.89
N PHE A 134 -8.40 -8.71 0.96
CA PHE A 134 -7.02 -8.28 1.19
C PHE A 134 -6.43 -7.66 -0.07
N GLY A 135 -5.44 -6.78 0.10
CA GLY A 135 -4.65 -6.21 -0.97
C GLY A 135 -5.52 -5.52 -2.02
N LEU A 136 -5.19 -5.70 -3.29
CA LEU A 136 -5.92 -5.09 -4.40
C LEU A 136 -7.40 -5.52 -4.45
N GLY A 137 -7.73 -6.76 -4.07
CA GLY A 137 -9.12 -7.24 -4.04
C GLY A 137 -9.99 -6.56 -2.98
N LYS A 138 -9.41 -6.10 -1.87
CA LYS A 138 -10.13 -5.25 -0.91
C LYS A 138 -10.39 -3.86 -1.46
N VAL A 139 -9.44 -3.33 -2.24
CA VAL A 139 -9.48 -1.98 -2.81
C VAL A 139 -10.45 -1.90 -3.99
N ALA A 140 -10.40 -2.89 -4.88
CA ALA A 140 -11.13 -2.90 -6.14
C ALA A 140 -12.43 -3.70 -6.12
N GLY A 141 -12.59 -4.59 -5.12
CA GLY A 141 -13.64 -5.60 -5.11
C GLY A 141 -13.12 -6.97 -5.55
N LEU A 142 -13.92 -8.00 -5.27
CA LEU A 142 -13.58 -9.41 -5.51
C LEU A 142 -14.61 -10.08 -6.40
N ILE A 143 -14.13 -10.80 -7.41
CA ILE A 143 -14.95 -11.61 -8.32
C ILE A 143 -14.45 -13.06 -8.38
N PRO A 144 -15.29 -14.03 -8.77
CA PRO A 144 -14.88 -15.42 -8.94
C PRO A 144 -13.71 -15.57 -9.94
N ALA A 145 -12.65 -16.25 -9.51
CA ALA A 145 -11.51 -16.60 -10.37
C ALA A 145 -11.75 -17.96 -11.05
N THR A 146 -12.88 -18.07 -11.75
CA THR A 146 -13.35 -19.27 -12.46
C THR A 146 -13.55 -18.98 -13.95
N GLY A 147 -13.85 -20.01 -14.75
CA GLY A 147 -14.05 -19.88 -16.20
C GLY A 147 -12.82 -19.25 -16.88
N LYS A 148 -13.02 -18.16 -17.62
CA LYS A 148 -11.94 -17.40 -18.30
C LYS A 148 -10.86 -16.87 -17.35
N ARG A 149 -11.14 -16.75 -16.04
CA ARG A 149 -10.19 -16.27 -15.01
C ARG A 149 -9.52 -17.40 -14.23
N ASN A 150 -9.72 -18.67 -14.62
CA ASN A 150 -9.20 -19.82 -13.88
C ASN A 150 -7.66 -19.91 -13.94
N GLU A 151 -7.02 -19.54 -15.04
CA GLU A 151 -5.56 -19.60 -15.16
C GLU A 151 -4.92 -18.25 -14.86
N ALA A 152 -3.74 -18.25 -14.23
CA ALA A 152 -2.98 -17.02 -13.95
C ALA A 152 -2.67 -16.26 -15.25
N ARG A 153 -2.25 -16.98 -16.30
CA ARG A 153 -1.97 -16.39 -17.61
C ARG A 153 -3.20 -15.73 -18.23
N SER A 154 -4.40 -16.29 -18.03
CA SER A 154 -5.64 -15.68 -18.53
C SER A 154 -5.99 -14.41 -17.78
N ARG A 155 -5.76 -14.37 -16.45
CA ARG A 155 -5.96 -13.16 -15.64
C ARG A 155 -5.02 -12.02 -16.05
N MET A 156 -3.77 -12.32 -16.40
CA MET A 156 -2.84 -11.32 -16.96
C MET A 156 -3.36 -10.70 -18.28
N LYS A 157 -4.06 -11.47 -19.13
CA LYS A 157 -4.53 -11.01 -20.45
C LYS A 157 -5.83 -10.21 -20.42
N THR A 158 -6.66 -10.39 -19.38
CA THR A 158 -8.05 -9.92 -19.37
C THR A 158 -8.17 -8.39 -19.33
N ALA A 159 -7.07 -7.66 -19.09
CA ALA A 159 -7.02 -6.19 -19.13
C ALA A 159 -7.01 -5.57 -20.55
N THR A 160 -6.98 -6.38 -21.60
CA THR A 160 -6.81 -5.91 -22.98
C THR A 160 -8.11 -5.83 -23.77
N GLU A 161 -9.26 -6.15 -23.18
CA GLU A 161 -10.57 -6.11 -23.85
C GLU A 161 -11.51 -5.18 -23.08
N GLY A 162 -11.37 -3.87 -23.33
CA GLY A 162 -12.25 -2.80 -22.88
C GLY A 162 -12.22 -1.64 -23.86
#